data_AF-A0A5N8XE84-F1
#
_entry.id   AF-A0A5N8XE84-F1
#
_cell.length_a   1.000
_cell.length_b   1.000
_cell.length_c   1.000
_cell.angle_alpha   90.00
_cell.angle_beta   90.00
_cell.angle_gamma   90.00
#
_symmetry.space_group_name_H-M   'P 1'
#
loop_
_entity.id
_entity.type
_entity.pdbx_description
1 polymer ?
#
loop_
_entity_poly.entity_id
_entity_poly.type
_entity_poly.pdbx_seq_one_letter_code
_entity_poly.pdbx_strand_id
1 'polypeptide(L)'
;MAEGDTGAGAAPYTDAARARLVAAYEACELADLARAAVPIGEHELNADGTVRSPGALLADAARVLVAARRFVEAAAVFERLGGASWEIVGDVLGVPPSTARACFRAAEARFREEAHSPTETVGKPGPLGELSWWRAHMAREPLEAALDLDDWVLRHQDGDSGLGTAPVSGGLTPQR
;
A
#
# COMPACT_ATOMS: atom_id res chain seq x y z
N MET A 1 -42.87 7.96 -29.51
CA MET A 1 -42.64 6.72 -28.74
C MET A 1 -41.25 6.21 -29.11
N ALA A 2 -40.23 6.93 -28.67
CA ALA A 2 -38.82 6.61 -28.81
C ALA A 2 -38.12 7.24 -27.59
N GLU A 3 -36.89 6.78 -27.33
CA GLU A 3 -36.06 7.00 -26.14
C GLU A 3 -36.31 5.95 -25.05
N GLY A 4 -35.34 5.12 -24.68
CA GLY A 4 -33.93 5.11 -25.01
C GLY A 4 -33.27 4.11 -24.07
N ASP A 5 -33.16 2.87 -24.53
CA ASP A 5 -32.38 1.83 -23.88
C ASP A 5 -30.89 2.17 -24.04
N THR A 6 -30.30 2.77 -23.01
CA THR A 6 -28.83 2.90 -22.88
C THR A 6 -28.47 2.98 -21.40
N GLY A 7 -28.81 1.94 -20.66
CA GLY A 7 -28.22 1.63 -19.36
C GLY A 7 -27.14 0.57 -19.53
N ALA A 8 -26.12 0.83 -20.36
CA ALA A 8 -24.95 -0.02 -20.43
C ALA A 8 -24.16 0.11 -19.11
N GLY A 9 -24.61 -0.62 -18.10
CA GLY A 9 -23.89 -0.76 -16.83
C GLY A 9 -22.49 -1.26 -17.15
N ALA A 10 -21.49 -0.42 -16.87
CA ALA A 10 -20.10 -0.79 -17.03
C ALA A 10 -19.88 -2.17 -16.38
N ALA A 11 -19.37 -3.13 -17.14
CA ALA A 11 -19.13 -4.47 -16.63
C ALA A 11 -18.30 -4.37 -15.34
N PRO A 12 -18.67 -5.09 -14.26
CA PRO A 12 -17.93 -5.02 -13.01
C PRO A 12 -16.47 -5.39 -13.25
N TYR A 13 -15.55 -4.65 -12.63
CA TYR A 13 -14.10 -4.93 -12.71
C TYR A 13 -13.81 -6.41 -12.38
N THR A 14 -12.78 -6.99 -12.98
CA THR A 14 -12.36 -8.36 -12.64
C THR A 14 -11.70 -8.38 -11.26
N ASP A 15 -11.69 -9.55 -10.60
CA ASP A 15 -10.98 -9.72 -9.32
C ASP A 15 -9.49 -9.41 -9.44
N ALA A 16 -8.88 -9.75 -10.57
CA ALA A 16 -7.49 -9.40 -10.85
C ALA A 16 -7.28 -7.88 -10.95
N ALA A 17 -8.19 -7.14 -11.60
CA ALA A 17 -8.11 -5.68 -11.66
C ALA A 17 -8.26 -5.04 -10.27
N ARG A 18 -9.21 -5.52 -9.46
CA ARG A 18 -9.34 -5.09 -8.05
C ARG A 18 -8.09 -5.40 -7.23
N ALA A 19 -7.51 -6.59 -7.37
CA ALA A 19 -6.28 -6.96 -6.67
C ALA A 19 -5.09 -6.10 -7.09
N ARG A 20 -5.00 -5.73 -8.38
CA ARG A 20 -3.97 -4.82 -8.88
C ARG A 20 -4.10 -3.42 -8.27
N LEU A 21 -5.32 -2.95 -8.07
CA LEU A 21 -5.61 -1.68 -7.41
C LEU A 21 -5.16 -1.71 -5.94
N VAL A 22 -5.48 -2.79 -5.21
CA VAL A 22 -4.98 -2.97 -3.83
C VAL A 22 -3.44 -2.97 -3.80
N ALA A 23 -2.78 -3.65 -4.73
CA ALA A 23 -1.33 -3.62 -4.83
C ALA A 23 -0.77 -2.22 -5.12
N ALA A 24 -1.47 -1.41 -5.93
CA ALA A 24 -1.08 -0.01 -6.18
C ALA A 24 -1.18 0.83 -4.91
N TYR A 25 -2.26 0.68 -4.13
CA TYR A 25 -2.42 1.37 -2.87
C TYR A 25 -1.35 0.99 -1.84
N GLU A 26 -1.07 -0.31 -1.67
CA GLU A 26 0.00 -0.75 -0.74
C GLU A 26 1.39 -0.25 -1.19
N ALA A 27 1.63 -0.09 -2.50
CA ALA A 27 2.84 0.52 -3.03
C ALA A 27 2.91 2.04 -2.73
N CYS A 28 1.79 2.75 -2.86
CA CYS A 28 1.65 4.16 -2.50
C CYS A 28 2.00 4.38 -1.02
N GLU A 29 1.38 3.61 -0.11
CA GLU A 29 1.65 3.66 1.33
C GLU A 29 3.12 3.36 1.66
N LEU A 30 3.69 2.34 1.02
CA LEU A 30 5.11 2.02 1.16
C LEU A 30 5.99 3.18 0.70
N ALA A 31 5.67 3.80 -0.44
CA ALA A 31 6.43 4.93 -0.97
C ALA A 31 6.37 6.13 -0.02
N ASP A 32 5.20 6.46 0.52
CA ASP A 32 5.05 7.58 1.47
C ASP A 32 5.80 7.31 2.79
N LEU A 33 5.73 6.09 3.33
CA LEU A 33 6.50 5.71 4.52
C LEU A 33 8.01 5.72 4.28
N ALA A 34 8.46 5.16 3.16
CA ALA A 34 9.87 5.14 2.80
C ALA A 34 10.39 6.56 2.60
N ARG A 35 9.63 7.42 1.93
CA ARG A 35 9.94 8.84 1.73
C ARG A 35 10.02 9.61 3.05
N ALA A 36 9.06 9.40 3.96
CA ALA A 36 9.06 10.04 5.27
C ALA A 36 10.24 9.63 6.16
N ALA A 37 10.84 8.45 5.93
CA ALA A 37 11.99 7.94 6.66
C ALA A 37 13.35 8.46 6.13
N VAL A 38 13.38 9.21 5.02
CA VAL A 38 14.62 9.73 4.42
C VAL A 38 15.16 10.98 5.15
N PRO A 39 14.35 12.03 5.44
CA PRO A 39 14.83 13.21 6.15
C PRO A 39 15.35 12.86 7.55
N ILE A 40 16.43 13.53 7.96
CA ILE A 40 16.84 13.56 9.37
C ILE A 40 16.13 14.75 10.02
N GLY A 41 15.18 14.47 10.90
CA GLY A 41 14.40 15.53 11.53
C GLY A 41 15.25 16.41 12.45
N GLU A 42 14.94 17.72 12.53
CA GLU A 42 15.66 18.66 13.43
C GLU A 42 15.64 18.23 14.90
N HIS A 43 14.68 17.39 15.28
CA HIS A 43 14.50 16.86 16.63
C HIS A 43 14.96 15.40 16.79
N GLU A 44 15.51 14.79 15.75
CA GLU A 44 15.94 13.40 15.79
C GLU A 44 17.28 13.25 16.54
N LEU A 45 18.19 14.20 16.33
CA LEU A 45 19.55 14.19 16.88
C LEU A 45 19.79 15.32 17.88
N ASN A 46 20.53 15.01 18.94
CA ASN A 46 21.15 15.98 19.85
C ASN A 46 22.27 16.74 19.12
N ALA A 47 22.76 17.83 19.72
CA ALA A 47 23.84 18.62 19.15
C ALA A 47 25.16 17.82 18.96
N ASP A 48 25.36 16.77 19.76
CA ASP A 48 26.49 15.85 19.70
C ASP A 48 26.28 14.67 18.71
N GLY A 49 25.16 14.67 17.97
CA GLY A 49 24.83 13.63 16.99
C GLY A 49 24.20 12.36 17.57
N THR A 50 23.98 12.29 18.90
CA THR A 50 23.28 11.15 19.51
C THR A 50 21.76 11.25 19.32
N VAL A 51 21.06 10.12 19.30
CA VAL A 51 19.60 10.10 19.15
C VAL A 51 18.89 10.76 20.34
N ARG A 52 17.90 11.62 20.08
CA ARG A 52 17.06 12.21 21.14
C ARG A 52 16.04 11.23 21.70
N SER A 53 15.54 10.34 20.86
CA SER A 53 14.52 9.36 21.19
C SER A 53 15.00 7.96 20.81
N PRO A 54 15.61 7.21 21.75
CA PRO A 54 16.08 5.86 21.47
C PRO A 54 14.95 4.96 20.93
N GLY A 55 15.20 4.31 19.80
CA GLY A 55 14.26 3.39 19.15
C GLY A 55 13.28 4.04 18.18
N ALA A 56 13.22 5.37 18.04
CA ALA A 56 12.33 6.04 17.09
C ALA A 56 12.60 5.60 15.63
N LEU A 57 13.86 5.68 15.18
CA LEU A 57 14.25 5.21 13.84
C LEU A 57 13.94 3.73 13.61
N LEU A 58 14.08 2.89 14.65
CA LEU A 58 13.73 1.47 14.55
C LEU A 58 12.22 1.27 14.40
N ALA A 59 11.40 2.07 15.09
CA ALA A 59 9.96 2.05 14.93
C ALA A 59 9.54 2.48 13.51
N ASP A 60 10.21 3.48 12.94
CA ASP A 60 10.00 3.91 11.55
C ASP A 60 10.36 2.81 10.54
N ALA A 61 11.54 2.19 10.71
CA ALA A 61 11.97 1.06 9.90
C ALA A 61 10.99 -0.13 10.01
N ALA A 62 10.45 -0.40 11.21
CA ALA A 62 9.45 -1.43 11.41
C ALA A 62 8.15 -1.14 10.66
N ARG A 63 7.71 0.13 10.61
CA ARG A 63 6.54 0.56 9.82
C ARG A 63 6.76 0.34 8.33
N VAL A 64 7.92 0.72 7.81
CA VAL A 64 8.30 0.47 6.40
C VAL A 64 8.31 -1.03 6.10
N LEU A 65 8.88 -1.86 6.98
CA LEU A 65 8.91 -3.32 6.79
C LEU A 65 7.50 -3.93 6.77
N VAL A 66 6.58 -3.46 7.61
CA VAL A 66 5.18 -3.90 7.60
C VAL A 66 4.49 -3.51 6.30
N ALA A 67 4.68 -2.28 5.81
CA ALA A 67 4.12 -1.84 4.53
C ALA A 67 4.69 -2.65 3.35
N ALA A 68 6.00 -2.90 3.34
CA ALA A 68 6.64 -3.72 2.31
C ALA A 68 6.09 -5.15 2.26
N ARG A 69 5.86 -5.78 3.42
CA ARG A 69 5.22 -7.10 3.50
C ARG A 69 3.81 -7.09 2.92
N ARG A 70 3.01 -6.07 3.25
CA ARG A 70 1.64 -5.92 2.73
C ARG A 70 1.63 -5.72 1.21
N PHE A 71 2.56 -4.93 0.68
CA PHE A 71 2.72 -4.77 -0.76
C PHE A 71 3.06 -6.10 -1.44
N VAL A 72 4.01 -6.88 -0.91
CA VAL A 72 4.36 -8.21 -1.42
C VAL A 72 3.17 -9.17 -1.36
N GLU A 73 2.40 -9.18 -0.26
CA GLU A 73 1.18 -9.97 -0.14
C GLU A 73 0.16 -9.58 -1.22
N ALA A 74 -0.12 -8.29 -1.40
CA ALA A 74 -1.06 -7.80 -2.40
C ALA A 74 -0.62 -8.13 -3.84
N ALA A 75 0.67 -7.99 -4.14
CA ALA A 75 1.24 -8.37 -5.43
C ALA A 75 1.11 -9.88 -5.68
N ALA A 76 1.40 -10.72 -4.69
CA ALA A 76 1.24 -12.16 -4.80
C ALA A 76 -0.24 -12.54 -5.06
N VAL A 77 -1.20 -11.91 -4.37
CA VAL A 77 -2.62 -12.13 -4.62
C VAL A 77 -3.03 -11.71 -6.04
N PHE A 78 -2.57 -10.55 -6.52
CA PHE A 78 -2.81 -10.11 -7.89
C PHE A 78 -2.30 -11.13 -8.93
N GLU A 79 -1.04 -11.56 -8.82
CA GLU A 79 -0.45 -12.55 -9.73
C GLU A 79 -1.24 -13.87 -9.70
N ARG A 80 -1.64 -14.32 -8.51
CA ARG A 80 -2.44 -15.54 -8.33
C ARG A 80 -3.82 -15.47 -8.98
N LEU A 81 -4.48 -14.32 -8.88
CA LEU A 81 -5.77 -14.07 -9.55
C LEU A 81 -5.60 -13.84 -11.06
N GLY A 82 -4.43 -13.36 -11.49
CA GLY A 82 -4.01 -13.28 -12.89
C GLY A 82 -3.63 -14.63 -13.51
N GLY A 83 -3.58 -15.71 -12.72
CA GLY A 83 -3.34 -17.07 -13.17
C GLY A 83 -1.92 -17.60 -12.96
N ALA A 84 -1.02 -16.83 -12.33
CA ALA A 84 0.31 -17.31 -11.98
C ALA A 84 0.22 -18.49 -11.00
N SER A 85 1.02 -19.54 -11.20
CA SER A 85 1.07 -20.69 -10.30
C SER A 85 1.92 -20.42 -9.06
N TRP A 86 1.87 -21.30 -8.05
CA TRP A 86 2.72 -21.15 -6.86
C TRP A 86 4.20 -21.36 -7.17
N GLU A 87 4.51 -22.08 -8.25
CA GLU A 87 5.86 -22.24 -8.78
C GLU A 87 6.41 -20.91 -9.25
N ILE A 88 5.67 -20.18 -10.11
CA ILE A 88 6.08 -18.85 -10.59
C ILE A 88 6.28 -17.88 -9.42
N VAL A 89 5.33 -17.83 -8.47
CA VAL A 89 5.44 -16.96 -7.30
C VAL A 89 6.65 -17.32 -6.43
N GLY A 90 6.90 -18.62 -6.24
CA GLY A 90 8.06 -19.11 -5.49
C GLY A 90 9.39 -18.73 -6.16
N ASP A 91 9.49 -18.93 -7.47
CA ASP A 91 10.67 -18.62 -8.27
C ASP A 91 11.04 -17.14 -8.20
N VAL A 92 10.06 -16.24 -8.35
CA VAL A 92 10.26 -14.78 -8.24
C VAL A 92 10.75 -14.38 -6.85
N LEU A 93 10.24 -15.03 -5.80
CA LEU A 93 10.60 -14.74 -4.40
C LEU A 93 11.85 -15.50 -3.93
N GLY A 94 12.41 -16.39 -4.74
CA GLY A 94 13.53 -17.25 -4.37
C GLY A 94 13.22 -18.24 -3.24
N VAL A 95 11.96 -18.70 -3.13
CA VAL A 95 11.51 -19.66 -2.10
C VAL A 95 10.81 -20.87 -2.73
N PRO A 96 10.77 -22.02 -2.04
CA PRO A 96 10.02 -23.17 -2.53
C PRO A 96 8.53 -22.83 -2.75
N PRO A 97 7.86 -23.44 -3.75
CA PRO A 97 6.43 -23.18 -4.03
C PRO A 97 5.51 -23.47 -2.84
N SER A 98 5.86 -24.46 -2.02
CA SER A 98 5.15 -24.79 -0.78
C SER A 98 5.23 -23.68 0.26
N THR A 99 6.38 -23.01 0.37
CA THR A 99 6.58 -21.85 1.25
C THR A 99 5.78 -20.66 0.75
N ALA A 100 5.84 -20.33 -0.55
CA ALA A 100 5.04 -19.27 -1.14
C ALA A 100 3.54 -19.50 -0.89
N ARG A 101 3.06 -20.72 -1.12
CA ARG A 101 1.67 -21.11 -0.83
C ARG A 101 1.33 -20.96 0.66
N ALA A 102 2.20 -21.40 1.56
CA ALA A 102 1.97 -21.30 3.00
C ALA A 102 1.87 -19.83 3.46
N CYS A 103 2.69 -18.95 2.89
CA CYS A 103 2.69 -17.52 3.21
C CYS A 103 1.46 -16.79 2.69
N PHE A 104 1.07 -17.01 1.43
CA PHE A 104 0.11 -16.12 0.77
C PHE A 104 -1.30 -16.70 0.58
N ARG A 105 -1.52 -17.99 0.80
CA ARG A 105 -2.86 -18.60 0.63
C ARG A 105 -3.92 -17.97 1.52
N ALA A 106 -3.56 -17.59 2.75
CA ALA A 106 -4.50 -16.93 3.65
C ALA A 106 -4.90 -15.54 3.15
N ALA A 107 -3.94 -14.75 2.62
CA ALA A 107 -4.21 -13.46 2.01
C ALA A 107 -5.08 -13.59 0.75
N GLU A 108 -4.81 -14.59 -0.09
CA GLU A 108 -5.60 -14.90 -1.30
C GLU A 108 -7.06 -15.27 -0.95
N ALA A 109 -7.26 -16.07 0.11
CA ALA A 109 -8.59 -16.44 0.59
C ALA A 109 -9.36 -15.22 1.13
N ARG A 110 -8.73 -14.44 2.02
CA ARG A 110 -9.32 -13.21 2.59
C ARG A 110 -9.76 -12.24 1.49
N PHE A 111 -8.92 -12.00 0.50
CA PHE A 111 -9.27 -11.10 -0.61
C PHE A 111 -10.52 -11.57 -1.35
N ARG A 112 -10.64 -12.87 -1.65
CA ARG A 112 -11.83 -13.41 -2.31
C ARG A 112 -13.07 -13.27 -1.43
N GLU A 113 -12.97 -13.57 -0.14
CA GLU A 113 -14.08 -13.41 0.80
C GLU A 113 -14.56 -11.95 0.85
N GLU A 114 -13.65 -10.99 1.00
CA GLU A 114 -13.95 -9.55 1.01
C GLU A 114 -14.57 -9.08 -0.31
N ALA A 115 -14.13 -9.61 -1.46
CA ALA A 115 -14.70 -9.27 -2.76
C ALA A 115 -16.13 -9.79 -2.97
N HIS A 116 -16.54 -10.84 -2.24
CA HIS A 116 -17.86 -11.49 -2.39
C HIS A 116 -18.83 -11.14 -1.25
N SER A 117 -18.36 -10.50 -0.18
CA SER A 117 -19.20 -10.20 0.99
C SER A 117 -19.92 -8.85 0.82
N PRO A 118 -21.26 -8.80 0.95
CA PRO A 118 -21.99 -7.54 1.03
C PRO A 118 -21.79 -6.95 2.43
N THR A 119 -20.91 -5.96 2.56
CA THR A 119 -20.48 -5.47 3.88
C THR A 119 -21.43 -4.41 4.44
N GLU A 120 -22.10 -4.74 5.54
CA GLU A 120 -22.78 -3.80 6.43
C GLU A 120 -21.77 -2.79 7.02
N THR A 121 -22.15 -1.53 6.98
CA THR A 121 -21.46 -0.36 7.55
C THR A 121 -20.93 -0.59 8.96
N VAL A 122 -19.60 -0.54 9.14
CA VAL A 122 -18.97 -0.40 10.47
C VAL A 122 -18.28 0.96 10.55
N GLY A 123 -18.57 1.68 11.63
CA GLY A 123 -18.17 3.06 11.88
C GLY A 123 -16.66 3.30 12.04
N LYS A 124 -16.34 4.57 12.29
CA LYS A 124 -15.01 5.20 12.27
C LYS A 124 -13.86 4.24 12.66
N PRO A 125 -12.91 4.00 11.75
CA PRO A 125 -11.81 3.11 12.04
C PRO A 125 -10.71 3.73 12.90
N GLY A 126 -10.07 2.93 13.76
CA GLY A 126 -8.71 3.22 14.26
C GLY A 126 -7.63 2.92 13.20
N PRO A 127 -6.32 2.98 13.51
CA PRO A 127 -5.25 2.86 12.50
C PRO A 127 -5.27 1.55 11.69
N LEU A 128 -5.62 0.43 12.33
CA LEU A 128 -5.84 -0.86 11.63
C LEU A 128 -7.19 -0.91 10.90
N GLY A 129 -8.14 -0.13 11.38
CA GLY A 129 -9.45 0.00 10.76
C GLY A 129 -9.39 0.80 9.45
N GLU A 130 -8.47 1.77 9.34
CA GLU A 130 -8.39 2.69 8.20
C GLU A 130 -8.01 1.91 6.94
N LEU A 131 -7.15 0.90 7.14
CA LEU A 131 -6.77 -0.07 6.12
C LEU A 131 -7.91 -1.02 5.74
N SER A 132 -8.69 -1.51 6.72
CA SER A 132 -9.87 -2.32 6.41
C SER A 132 -10.97 -1.51 5.73
N TRP A 133 -11.11 -0.24 6.09
CA TRP A 133 -12.03 0.69 5.45
C TRP A 133 -11.61 0.98 4.02
N TRP A 134 -10.32 1.19 3.76
CA TRP A 134 -9.83 1.42 2.40
C TRP A 134 -9.92 0.19 1.50
N ARG A 135 -9.69 -1.02 2.04
CA ARG A 135 -9.96 -2.26 1.31
C ARG A 135 -11.44 -2.46 0.99
N ALA A 136 -12.33 -2.18 1.95
CA ALA A 136 -13.77 -2.21 1.71
C ALA A 136 -14.21 -1.11 0.70
N HIS A 137 -13.59 0.06 0.75
CA HIS A 137 -13.81 1.15 -0.19
C HIS A 137 -13.36 0.77 -1.60
N MET A 138 -12.14 0.25 -1.79
CA MET A 138 -11.64 -0.24 -3.08
C MET A 138 -12.48 -1.38 -3.68
N ALA A 139 -13.09 -2.22 -2.84
CA ALA A 139 -14.02 -3.26 -3.31
C ALA A 139 -15.33 -2.67 -3.84
N ARG A 140 -15.83 -1.58 -3.24
CA ARG A 140 -17.11 -0.93 -3.56
C ARG A 140 -16.99 0.11 -4.67
N GLU A 141 -15.96 0.95 -4.62
CA GLU A 141 -15.75 2.11 -5.49
C GLU A 141 -14.35 2.05 -6.14
N PRO A 142 -14.02 0.99 -6.90
CA PRO A 142 -12.67 0.81 -7.47
C PRO A 142 -12.24 1.92 -8.43
N LEU A 143 -13.19 2.62 -9.06
CA LEU A 143 -12.87 3.75 -9.92
C LEU A 143 -12.44 4.98 -9.13
N GLU A 144 -13.13 5.29 -8.02
CA GLU A 144 -12.77 6.44 -7.16
C GLU A 144 -11.37 6.23 -6.57
N ALA A 145 -11.10 5.05 -6.02
CA ALA A 145 -9.77 4.73 -5.49
C ALA A 145 -8.67 4.73 -6.57
N ALA A 146 -8.98 4.43 -7.83
CA ALA A 146 -8.02 4.55 -8.93
C ALA A 146 -7.70 6.03 -9.23
N LEU A 147 -8.71 6.90 -9.23
CA LEU A 147 -8.53 8.34 -9.43
C LEU A 147 -7.70 8.97 -8.29
N ASP A 148 -7.92 8.57 -7.04
CA ASP A 148 -7.10 9.03 -5.90
C ASP A 148 -5.62 8.65 -6.06
N LEU A 149 -5.34 7.45 -6.61
CA LEU A 149 -3.99 7.00 -6.89
C LEU A 149 -3.38 7.73 -8.09
N ASP A 150 -4.17 8.03 -9.14
CA ASP A 150 -3.72 8.86 -10.26
C ASP A 150 -3.33 10.26 -9.77
N ASP A 151 -4.13 10.87 -8.90
CA ASP A 151 -3.83 12.15 -8.26
C ASP A 151 -2.56 12.07 -7.40
N TRP A 152 -2.34 10.96 -6.68
CA TRP A 152 -1.08 10.73 -5.97
C TRP A 152 0.12 10.67 -6.93
N VAL A 153 0.01 9.92 -8.03
CA VAL A 153 1.08 9.80 -9.04
C VAL A 153 1.41 11.16 -9.64
N LEU A 154 0.40 11.93 -10.05
CA LEU A 154 0.57 13.25 -10.65
C LEU A 154 1.24 14.24 -9.68
N ARG A 155 0.86 14.25 -8.39
CA ARG A 155 1.52 15.10 -7.37
C ARG A 155 3.01 14.81 -7.21
N HIS A 156 3.45 13.59 -7.49
CA HIS A 156 4.84 13.17 -7.33
C HIS A 156 5.64 13.14 -8.63
N GLN A 157 5.02 13.40 -9.79
CA GLN A 157 5.68 13.39 -11.10
C GLN A 157 6.58 14.60 -11.35
N ASP A 158 6.25 15.77 -10.78
CA ASP A 158 6.89 17.06 -11.10
C ASP A 158 7.91 17.56 -10.06
N GLY A 159 8.34 16.71 -9.13
CA GLY A 159 9.28 17.11 -8.08
C GLY A 159 8.58 17.82 -6.92
N ASP A 160 7.97 16.98 -6.08
CA ASP A 160 7.77 17.14 -4.63
C ASP A 160 7.81 18.57 -4.06
N SER A 161 6.71 19.31 -4.24
CA SER A 161 6.47 20.59 -3.55
C SER A 161 5.96 20.42 -2.11
N GLY A 162 5.84 19.16 -1.64
CA GLY A 162 5.26 18.80 -0.35
C GLY A 162 6.22 18.15 0.65
N LEU A 163 7.48 17.88 0.29
CA LEU A 163 8.50 17.53 1.28
C LEU A 163 8.69 18.76 2.16
N GLY A 164 8.28 18.64 3.43
CA GLY A 164 8.71 19.59 4.44
C GLY A 164 10.20 19.89 4.29
N THR A 165 10.59 21.11 4.63
CA THR A 165 11.89 21.73 4.32
C THR A 165 13.09 21.09 5.02
N ALA A 166 12.99 19.86 5.53
CA ALA A 166 14.07 19.17 6.24
C ALA A 166 14.93 18.35 5.25
N PRO A 167 16.04 18.89 4.72
CA PRO A 167 16.96 18.10 3.94
C PRO A 167 17.61 17.02 4.82
N VAL A 168 18.07 15.92 4.22
CA VAL A 168 18.87 14.90 4.91
C VAL A 168 20.07 15.52 5.65
N SER A 169 20.66 16.59 5.10
CA SER A 169 21.77 17.32 5.69
C SER A 169 21.40 18.20 6.90
N GLY A 170 20.12 18.48 7.14
CA GLY A 170 19.66 19.44 8.15
C GLY A 170 19.98 19.01 9.59
N GLY A 171 20.00 17.71 9.85
CA GLY A 171 20.34 17.14 11.16
C GLY A 171 21.83 16.88 11.39
N LEU A 172 22.70 17.02 10.38
CA LEU A 172 24.10 16.66 10.48
C LEU A 172 24.94 17.83 11.00
N THR A 173 25.43 17.75 12.25
CA THR A 173 26.41 18.71 12.79
C THR A 173 27.84 18.24 12.48
N PRO A 174 28.72 19.08 11.89
CA PRO A 174 30.12 18.73 11.69
C PRO A 174 30.84 18.57 13.04
N GLN A 175 31.62 17.49 13.22
CA GLN A 175 32.58 17.40 14.33
C GLN A 175 33.67 18.47 14.14
N ARG A 176 33.89 19.30 15.18
CA ARG A 176 35.04 20.21 15.29
C ARG A 176 36.07 19.65 16.24
#